data_AF-A0A1Q4VM46-F1
#
_entry.id   AF-A0A1Q4VM46-F1
#
_cell.length_a   1.000
_cell.length_b   1.000
_cell.length_c   1.000
_cell.angle_alpha   90.00
_cell.angle_beta   90.00
_cell.angle_gamma   90.00
#
_symmetry.space_group_name_H-M   'P 1'
#
loop_
_entity.id
_entity.type
_entity.pdbx_description
1 polymer ?
#
loop_
_entity_poly.entity_id
_entity_poly.type
_entity_poly.pdbx_seq_one_letter_code
_entity_poly.pdbx_strand_id
1 'polypeptide(L)'
;MTSPAAGSHYHLLALTGHAPTAVAHLTRTVRYGATTPTVLVDVTAADELDVEALGTLARLSMLLRSTGGGVVLIGASATARQLTARTGTAWLLPAHGDVEAAVAFLPPSGQPWTVTELAPGSGSALPETAEGG
;
A
#
# COMPACT_ATOMS: atom_id res chain seq x y z
N MET A 1 -28.77 -16.84 -8.80
CA MET A 1 -28.03 -15.56 -8.76
C MET A 1 -26.76 -15.79 -7.98
N THR A 2 -25.70 -16.20 -8.67
CA THR A 2 -24.38 -16.37 -8.08
C THR A 2 -23.76 -14.99 -7.97
N SER A 3 -23.56 -14.51 -6.74
CA SER A 3 -22.72 -13.34 -6.47
C SER A 3 -21.39 -13.54 -7.18
N PRO A 4 -20.84 -12.57 -7.93
CA PRO A 4 -19.44 -12.68 -8.31
C PRO A 4 -18.67 -12.79 -7.00
N ALA A 5 -17.89 -13.87 -6.85
CA ALA A 5 -16.88 -13.92 -5.82
C ALA A 5 -15.98 -12.71 -6.09
N ALA A 6 -16.12 -11.66 -5.27
CA ALA A 6 -15.28 -10.49 -5.38
C ALA A 6 -13.85 -10.99 -5.17
N GLY A 7 -13.08 -11.11 -6.25
CA GLY A 7 -11.70 -11.51 -6.18
C GLY A 7 -10.98 -10.54 -5.24
N SER A 8 -10.15 -11.06 -4.33
CA SER A 8 -9.33 -10.21 -3.47
C SER A 8 -8.32 -9.47 -4.34
N HIS A 9 -8.57 -8.22 -4.67
CA HIS A 9 -7.64 -7.38 -5.42
C HIS A 9 -6.72 -6.61 -4.45
N TYR A 10 -5.46 -6.44 -4.80
CA TYR A 10 -4.55 -5.52 -4.13
C TYR A 10 -3.87 -4.58 -5.13
N HIS A 11 -3.42 -3.42 -4.66
CA HIS A 11 -2.53 -2.52 -5.42
C HIS A 11 -1.09 -2.68 -4.94
N LEU A 12 -0.14 -2.91 -5.85
CA LEU A 12 1.30 -2.83 -5.53
C LEU A 12 1.82 -1.44 -5.90
N LEU A 13 2.37 -0.71 -4.93
CA LEU A 13 2.86 0.65 -5.05
C LEU A 13 4.32 0.72 -4.55
N ALA A 14 5.22 1.31 -5.33
CA ALA A 14 6.60 1.57 -4.89
C ALA A 14 6.73 2.96 -4.27
N LEU A 15 7.38 3.05 -3.10
CA LEU A 15 7.82 4.31 -2.51
C LEU A 15 9.26 4.58 -2.95
N THR A 16 9.47 5.78 -3.47
CA THR A 16 10.79 6.26 -3.88
C THR A 16 11.10 7.60 -3.22
N GLY A 17 12.36 7.81 -2.85
CA GLY A 17 12.83 9.06 -2.23
C GLY A 17 12.32 9.25 -0.79
N HIS A 18 12.09 10.51 -0.41
CA HIS A 18 11.79 10.88 0.98
C HIS A 18 10.46 10.28 1.47
N ALA A 19 10.55 9.33 2.40
CA ALA A 19 9.44 8.49 2.82
C ALA A 19 8.19 9.25 3.33
N PRO A 20 8.29 10.29 4.20
CA PRO A 20 7.12 11.05 4.64
C PRO A 20 6.31 11.64 3.49
N THR A 21 6.98 12.26 2.52
CA THR A 21 6.35 12.83 1.33
C THR A 21 5.70 11.75 0.48
N ALA A 22 6.42 10.67 0.18
CA ALA A 22 5.93 9.58 -0.66
C ALA A 22 4.69 8.89 -0.04
N VAL A 23 4.68 8.68 1.27
CA VAL A 23 3.53 8.11 2.00
C VAL A 23 2.32 9.05 2.03
N ALA A 24 2.53 10.35 2.18
CA ALA A 24 1.45 11.34 2.12
C ALA A 24 0.76 11.33 0.74
N HIS A 25 1.55 11.25 -0.33
CA HIS A 25 1.03 11.09 -1.70
C HIS A 25 0.25 9.79 -1.87
N LEU A 26 0.81 8.66 -1.42
CA LEU A 26 0.14 7.35 -1.45
C LEU A 26 -1.22 7.39 -0.73
N THR A 27 -1.26 7.98 0.47
CA THR A 27 -2.49 8.11 1.26
C THR A 27 -3.56 8.91 0.50
N ARG A 28 -3.13 9.96 -0.22
CA ARG A 28 -4.02 10.76 -1.07
C ARG A 28 -4.57 9.93 -2.22
N THR A 29 -3.72 9.23 -2.97
CA THR A 29 -4.12 8.39 -4.10
C THR A 29 -5.09 7.29 -3.69
N VAL A 30 -4.81 6.60 -2.59
CA VAL A 30 -5.67 5.54 -2.07
C VAL A 30 -7.04 6.09 -1.65
N ARG A 31 -7.09 7.24 -0.96
CA ARG A 31 -8.36 7.88 -0.57
C ARG A 31 -9.23 8.31 -1.74
N TYR A 32 -8.63 8.70 -2.88
CA TYR A 32 -9.36 9.21 -4.03
C TYR A 32 -9.63 8.18 -5.12
N GLY A 33 -9.03 6.98 -5.07
CA GLY A 33 -9.13 6.04 -6.19
C GLY A 33 -8.91 4.56 -5.89
N ALA A 34 -8.64 4.13 -4.65
CA ALA A 34 -8.52 2.70 -4.39
C ALA A 34 -9.89 2.02 -4.44
N THR A 35 -10.06 1.16 -5.44
CA THR A 35 -11.23 0.28 -5.60
C THR A 35 -11.05 -1.05 -4.87
N THR A 36 -9.89 -1.25 -4.23
CA THR A 36 -9.49 -2.52 -3.64
C THR A 36 -9.02 -2.30 -2.19
N PRO A 37 -9.29 -3.26 -1.29
CA PRO A 37 -9.11 -3.02 0.13
C PRO A 37 -7.65 -3.20 0.58
N THR A 38 -6.78 -3.86 -0.20
CA THR A 38 -5.40 -4.18 0.21
C THR A 38 -4.36 -3.46 -0.65
N VAL A 39 -3.33 -2.90 -0.01
CA VAL A 39 -2.24 -2.18 -0.67
C VAL A 39 -0.90 -2.76 -0.23
N LEU A 40 -0.09 -3.20 -1.18
CA LEU A 40 1.29 -3.64 -0.98
C LEU A 40 2.19 -2.46 -1.30
N VAL A 41 3.09 -2.14 -0.39
CA VAL A 41 3.95 -0.96 -0.48
C VAL A 41 5.39 -1.42 -0.48
N ASP A 42 6.04 -1.34 -1.64
CA ASP A 42 7.47 -1.60 -1.76
C ASP A 42 8.26 -0.39 -1.26
N VAL A 43 9.06 -0.61 -0.22
CA VAL A 43 9.86 0.43 0.45
C VAL A 43 11.35 0.24 0.23
N THR A 44 11.74 -0.68 -0.65
CA THR A 44 13.16 -1.00 -0.93
C THR A 44 13.95 0.22 -1.40
N ALA A 45 13.31 1.10 -2.17
CA ALA A 45 13.91 2.29 -2.77
C ALA A 45 13.56 3.60 -2.01
N ALA A 46 12.91 3.50 -0.84
CA ALA A 46 12.61 4.66 -0.01
C ALA A 46 13.82 5.03 0.85
N ASP A 47 14.00 6.33 1.09
CA ASP A 47 14.86 6.80 2.18
C ASP A 47 14.28 6.24 3.50
N GLU A 48 15.16 5.88 4.45
CA GLU A 48 14.83 5.14 5.68
C GLU A 48 13.45 5.47 6.27
N LEU A 49 12.60 4.45 6.46
CA LEU A 49 11.26 4.61 7.03
C LEU A 49 11.33 5.08 8.48
N ASP A 50 10.94 6.33 8.71
CA ASP A 50 10.85 6.92 10.04
C ASP A 50 9.48 6.69 10.71
N VAL A 51 9.37 7.22 11.93
CA VAL A 51 8.15 7.12 12.76
C VAL A 51 6.95 7.84 12.11
N GLU A 52 7.19 8.93 11.38
CA GLU A 52 6.12 9.71 10.74
C GLU A 52 5.53 8.96 9.54
N ALA A 53 6.40 8.44 8.67
CA ALA A 53 6.03 7.61 7.54
C ALA A 53 5.28 6.35 7.99
N LEU A 54 5.80 5.64 8.99
CA LEU A 54 5.13 4.47 9.58
C LEU A 54 3.79 4.83 10.24
N GLY A 55 3.72 5.94 10.96
CA GLY A 55 2.47 6.39 11.59
C GLY A 55 1.39 6.73 10.56
N THR A 56 1.79 7.27 9.41
CA THR A 56 0.87 7.58 8.31
C THR A 56 0.39 6.31 7.61
N LEU A 57 1.30 5.37 7.31
CA LEU A 57 0.94 4.06 6.76
C LEU A 57 0.05 3.25 7.71
N ALA A 58 0.30 3.29 9.02
CA ALA A 58 -0.51 2.59 10.02
C ALA A 58 -1.94 3.13 10.04
N ARG A 59 -2.11 4.47 10.01
CA ARG A 59 -3.43 5.11 9.89
C ARG A 59 -4.15 4.73 8.60
N LEU A 60 -3.42 4.63 7.49
CA LEU A 60 -3.99 4.16 6.23
C LEU A 60 -4.44 2.70 6.32
N SER A 61 -3.63 1.83 6.92
CA SER A 61 -3.99 0.42 7.15
C SER A 61 -5.24 0.29 8.01
N MET A 62 -5.36 1.09 9.07
CA MET A 62 -6.57 1.14 9.89
C MET A 62 -7.81 1.55 9.09
N LEU A 63 -7.69 2.53 8.20
CA LEU A 63 -8.78 2.96 7.32
C LEU A 63 -9.21 1.81 6.38
N LEU A 64 -8.26 1.16 5.73
CA LEU A 64 -8.52 0.06 4.78
C LEU A 64 -9.07 -1.21 5.46
N ARG A 65 -8.72 -1.43 6.74
CA ARG A 65 -9.28 -2.52 7.55
C ARG A 65 -10.79 -2.43 7.74
N SER A 66 -11.35 -1.21 7.76
CA SER A 66 -12.80 -1.03 7.86
C SER A 66 -13.56 -1.63 6.65
N THR A 67 -12.88 -1.81 5.52
CA THR A 67 -13.40 -2.40 4.28
C THR A 67 -12.79 -3.76 3.99
N GLY A 68 -12.16 -4.42 4.98
CA GLY A 68 -11.65 -5.78 4.86
C GLY A 68 -10.26 -5.94 4.24
N GLY A 69 -9.43 -4.87 4.20
CA GLY A 69 -8.06 -4.98 3.73
C GLY A 69 -7.06 -4.26 4.63
N GLY A 70 -6.00 -3.68 4.07
CA GLY A 70 -4.90 -3.13 4.84
C GLY A 70 -3.67 -2.77 4.01
N VAL A 71 -2.60 -2.39 4.70
CA VAL A 71 -1.29 -2.11 4.09
C VAL A 71 -0.29 -3.21 4.46
N VAL A 72 0.46 -3.71 3.48
CA VAL A 72 1.57 -4.67 3.65
C VAL A 72 2.84 -4.02 3.10
N LEU A 73 3.95 -4.09 3.85
CA LEU A 73 5.24 -3.55 3.44
C LEU A 73 6.11 -4.65 2.80
N ILE A 74 6.78 -4.31 1.70
CA ILE A 74 7.74 -5.14 0.97
C ILE A 74 9.11 -4.47 1.01
N GLY A 75 10.18 -5.26 1.19
CA GLY A 75 11.54 -4.74 1.20
C GLY A 75 11.86 -3.93 2.45
N ALA A 76 11.08 -4.10 3.52
CA ALA A 76 11.30 -3.38 4.77
C ALA A 76 12.65 -3.78 5.40
N SER A 77 13.49 -2.77 5.66
CA SER A 77 14.78 -2.96 6.32
C SER A 77 14.63 -3.56 7.72
N ALA A 78 15.72 -4.13 8.27
CA ALA A 78 15.72 -4.61 9.65
C ALA A 78 15.32 -3.51 10.65
N THR A 79 15.77 -2.28 10.43
CA THR A 79 15.40 -1.11 11.23
C THR A 79 13.90 -0.84 11.18
N ALA A 80 13.30 -0.81 9.98
CA ALA A 80 11.87 -0.58 9.82
C ALA A 80 11.02 -1.67 10.51
N ARG A 81 11.42 -2.95 10.38
CA ARG A 81 10.77 -4.07 11.08
C ARG A 81 10.89 -4.00 12.60
N GLN A 82 12.06 -3.58 13.09
CA GLN A 82 12.27 -3.40 14.52
C GLN A 82 11.47 -2.20 15.05
N LEU A 83 11.34 -1.15 14.25
CA LEU A 83 10.56 0.03 14.59
C LEU A 83 9.07 -0.33 14.70
N THR A 84 8.49 -1.05 13.73
CA THR A 84 7.09 -1.49 13.80
C THR A 84 6.82 -2.45 14.97
N ALA A 85 7.78 -3.31 15.31
CA ALA A 85 7.68 -4.16 16.49
C ALA A 85 7.67 -3.33 17.79
N ARG A 86 8.59 -2.38 17.93
CA ARG A 86 8.71 -1.51 19.11
C ARG A 86 7.50 -0.59 19.29
N THR A 87 6.89 -0.12 18.20
CA THR A 87 5.70 0.74 18.25
C THR A 87 4.40 -0.03 18.33
N GLY A 88 4.44 -1.37 18.36
CA GLY A 88 3.24 -2.22 18.37
C GLY A 88 2.39 -2.12 17.10
N THR A 89 2.96 -1.64 15.99
CA THR A 89 2.26 -1.48 14.70
C THR A 89 2.53 -2.63 13.73
N ALA A 90 3.35 -3.63 14.11
CA ALA A 90 3.66 -4.78 13.27
C ALA A 90 2.41 -5.56 12.77
N TRP A 91 1.32 -5.60 13.55
CA TRP A 91 0.06 -6.23 13.15
C TRP A 91 -0.79 -5.36 12.20
N LEU A 92 -0.54 -4.04 12.20
CA LEU A 92 -1.15 -3.08 11.27
C LEU A 92 -0.37 -2.98 9.97
N LEU A 93 0.95 -3.18 10.04
CA LEU A 93 1.88 -3.10 8.92
C LEU A 93 2.74 -4.37 8.86
N PRO A 94 2.17 -5.50 8.42
CA PRO A 94 2.96 -6.69 8.13
C PRO A 94 4.08 -6.34 7.17
N ALA A 95 5.31 -6.71 7.50
CA ALA A 95 6.50 -6.29 6.78
C ALA A 95 7.33 -7.50 6.35
N HIS A 96 7.50 -7.65 5.04
CA HIS A 96 8.15 -8.78 4.41
C HIS A 96 9.43 -8.35 3.69
N GLY A 97 10.37 -9.28 3.53
CA GLY A 97 11.65 -9.00 2.88
C GLY A 97 11.54 -8.84 1.37
N ASP A 98 10.53 -9.45 0.76
CA ASP A 98 10.33 -9.51 -0.68
C ASP A 98 8.84 -9.61 -1.04
N VAL A 99 8.55 -9.43 -2.33
CA VAL A 99 7.20 -9.44 -2.89
C VAL A 99 6.55 -10.83 -2.72
N GLU A 100 7.31 -11.91 -2.89
CA GLU A 100 6.78 -13.27 -2.84
C GLU A 100 6.22 -13.60 -1.44
N ALA A 101 6.98 -13.30 -0.40
CA ALA A 101 6.56 -13.46 0.98
C ALA A 101 5.37 -12.56 1.34
N ALA A 102 5.30 -11.34 0.80
CA ALA A 102 4.17 -10.44 1.01
C ALA A 102 2.90 -10.97 0.32
N VAL A 103 3.00 -11.51 -0.89
CA VAL A 103 1.87 -12.09 -1.62
C VAL A 103 1.40 -13.39 -0.98
N ALA A 104 2.31 -14.23 -0.52
CA ALA A 104 1.99 -15.47 0.20
C ALA A 104 1.26 -15.22 1.53
N PHE A 105 1.45 -14.04 2.14
CA PHE A 105 0.71 -13.62 3.33
C PHE A 105 -0.75 -13.25 3.04
N LEU A 106 -1.08 -12.91 1.79
CA LEU A 106 -2.42 -12.47 1.44
C LEU A 106 -3.38 -13.65 1.32
N PRO A 107 -4.66 -13.45 1.67
CA PRO A 107 -5.67 -14.47 1.42
C PRO A 107 -5.72 -14.79 -0.07
N PRO A 108 -5.87 -16.07 -0.46
CA PRO A 108 -5.87 -16.48 -1.85
C PRO A 108 -6.89 -15.66 -2.65
N SER A 109 -6.42 -15.03 -3.73
CA SER A 109 -7.27 -14.32 -4.68
C SER A 109 -7.39 -15.12 -5.97
N GLY A 110 -8.57 -15.08 -6.59
CA GLY A 110 -8.82 -15.73 -7.88
C GLY A 110 -8.46 -14.88 -9.10
N GLN A 111 -7.70 -13.79 -8.95
CA GLN A 111 -7.44 -12.81 -10.02
C GLN A 111 -5.96 -12.40 -10.08
N PRO A 112 -5.39 -12.20 -11.29
CA PRO A 112 -4.02 -11.75 -11.47
C PRO A 112 -3.83 -10.29 -11.02
N TRP A 113 -2.63 -10.00 -10.52
CA TRP A 113 -2.29 -8.77 -9.82
C TRP A 113 -1.96 -7.59 -10.76
N THR A 114 -2.32 -6.36 -10.36
CA THR A 114 -1.99 -5.13 -11.10
C THR A 114 -0.99 -4.28 -10.31
N VAL A 115 0.15 -3.98 -10.95
CA VAL A 115 1.19 -3.11 -10.41
C VAL A 115 0.89 -1.67 -10.83
N THR A 116 0.97 -0.73 -9.89
CA THR A 116 0.86 0.70 -10.19
C THR A 116 2.06 1.40 -9.59
N GLU A 117 2.98 1.84 -10.43
CA GLU A 117 4.10 2.65 -9.95
C GLU A 117 3.57 4.02 -9.52
N LEU A 118 3.84 4.42 -8.27
CA LEU A 118 3.60 5.80 -7.86
C LEU A 118 4.76 6.62 -8.41
N ALA A 119 4.48 7.36 -9.48
CA ALA A 119 5.43 8.33 -9.99
C ALA A 119 5.89 9.25 -8.85
N PRO A 120 7.21 9.48 -8.68
CA PRO A 120 7.70 10.48 -7.74
C PRO A 120 7.06 11.82 -8.12
N GLY A 121 6.36 12.41 -7.17
CA GLY A 121 5.36 13.46 -7.37
C GLY A 121 5.58 14.36 -8.58
N SER A 122 4.78 14.14 -9.61
CA SER A 122 4.39 15.21 -10.53
C SER A 122 2.94 15.49 -10.25
N GLY A 123 2.62 16.72 -9.83
CA GLY A 123 1.27 17.23 -9.88
C GLY A 123 0.81 17.31 -11.33
N SER A 124 0.43 16.16 -11.90
CA SER A 124 -0.27 16.10 -13.16
C SER A 124 -1.66 15.59 -12.84
N ALA A 125 -2.65 16.38 -13.27
CA ALA A 125 -4.06 16.14 -13.10
C ALA A 125 -4.41 14.67 -13.41
N LEU A 126 -5.41 14.14 -12.70
CA LEU A 126 -6.15 12.98 -13.22
C LEU A 126 -6.43 13.21 -14.70
N PRO A 127 -6.33 12.19 -15.58
CA PRO A 127 -7.02 12.27 -16.85
C PRO A 127 -8.49 12.51 -16.51
N GLU A 128 -8.98 13.71 -16.83
CA GLU A 128 -10.40 14.00 -16.90
C GLU A 128 -11.01 12.89 -17.75
N THR A 129 -11.94 12.15 -17.16
CA THR A 129 -12.70 11.14 -17.86
C THR A 129 -13.34 11.85 -19.06
N ALA A 130 -12.84 11.58 -20.25
CA ALA A 130 -13.46 12.03 -21.48
C ALA A 130 -14.78 11.26 -21.64
N GLU A 131 -15.83 11.75 -20.98
CA GLU A 131 -17.20 11.46 -21.38
C GLU A 131 -17.55 12.35 -22.56
N GLY A 132 -17.67 11.72 -23.74
CA GLY A 132 -18.72 11.98 -24.72
C GLY A 132 -18.76 13.34 -25.42
N GLY A 133 -18.47 13.32 -26.72
CA GLY A 133 -18.85 14.33 -27.70
C GLY A 133 -18.58 13.86 -29.11
#